data_AF-A0A1Y4CTJ5-F1
#
_entry.id   AF-A0A1Y4CTJ5-F1
#
_cell.length_a   1.000
_cell.length_b   1.000
_cell.length_c   1.000
_cell.angle_alpha   90.00
_cell.angle_beta   90.00
_cell.angle_gamma   90.00
#
_symmetry.space_group_name_H-M   'P 1'
#
loop_
_entity.id
_entity.type
_entity.pdbx_description
1 polymer ?
#
loop_
_entity_poly.entity_id
_entity_poly.type
_entity_poly.pdbx_seq_one_letter_code
_entity_poly.pdbx_strand_id
1 'polypeptide(L)'
;MKQYTFPYGRGVQTVVLPEDHVAYELKGTGAAPVADVTKAVQKALRRVYPKDALSERVAPYEKVIIVVSDGTRMVYTPQMLDAVIGELHTIGVADEQITLLVALGTHRPATKRELTEICGSWANRLRVVQHDCRDKTQLAYVGTTPEGNAVYLNRLAVEADKVILTGGISFHDMAGFSGGRKAVLPGLAGYDTIMRNHALALNAEDIGGRNRCCDAARLEGNPMHEDMVEGTLFIEPDFMVNTVLGADGAVIDVVAGHWLTDWQDGCRLLLAADSVAIPQKADVTIASAGGYPKDINFYQATKAHMNAVFATKPGGIMILVMECPDISEPPEFAKAFGRRDTSAAEQDLRQHFTIGAFSAYKTQEIIESMRAVFVVTERKNFDIMKQSGQIPVESLEEAWQAANAILAEDGKEDYTIALMPYAASTLPVIKKTREEIEYDIE
;
A
#
# COMPACT_ATOMS: atom_id res chain seq x y z
N MET A 1 -9.88 -32.35 -12.24
CA MET A 1 -10.76 -31.18 -11.98
C MET A 1 -10.82 -30.95 -10.48
N LYS A 2 -10.71 -29.70 -10.02
CA LYS A 2 -10.77 -29.32 -8.60
C LYS A 2 -11.43 -27.95 -8.44
N GLN A 3 -12.23 -27.78 -7.40
CA GLN A 3 -12.89 -26.52 -7.09
C GLN A 3 -11.96 -25.60 -6.29
N TYR A 4 -11.90 -24.33 -6.69
CA TYR A 4 -11.16 -23.26 -6.02
C TYR A 4 -12.10 -22.13 -5.63
N THR A 5 -11.75 -21.41 -4.56
CA THR A 5 -12.60 -20.37 -3.94
C THR A 5 -11.82 -19.06 -3.83
N PHE A 6 -12.47 -17.96 -4.20
CA PHE A 6 -11.91 -16.62 -4.21
C PHE A 6 -12.80 -15.66 -3.41
N PRO A 7 -12.27 -14.86 -2.48
CA PRO A 7 -13.03 -13.79 -1.81
C PRO A 7 -13.68 -12.82 -2.82
N TYR A 8 -14.90 -12.37 -2.54
CA TYR A 8 -15.65 -11.42 -3.36
C TYR A 8 -16.64 -10.66 -2.48
N GLY A 9 -16.42 -9.38 -2.24
CA GLY A 9 -17.21 -8.61 -1.29
C GLY A 9 -17.20 -9.28 0.09
N ARG A 10 -18.38 -9.49 0.66
CA ARG A 10 -18.55 -10.25 1.92
C ARG A 10 -18.75 -11.76 1.71
N GLY A 11 -18.69 -12.22 0.47
CA GLY A 11 -18.88 -13.61 0.08
C GLY A 11 -17.67 -14.18 -0.66
N VAL A 12 -17.94 -15.13 -1.54
CA VAL A 12 -16.92 -15.80 -2.35
C VAL A 12 -17.45 -16.12 -3.75
N GLN A 13 -16.54 -16.24 -4.71
CA GLN A 13 -16.74 -16.84 -6.02
C GLN A 13 -16.02 -18.18 -6.09
N THR A 14 -16.51 -19.11 -6.90
CA THR A 14 -15.88 -20.44 -7.06
C THR A 14 -15.76 -20.82 -8.53
N VAL A 15 -14.76 -21.63 -8.84
CA VAL A 15 -14.52 -22.16 -10.19
C VAL A 15 -13.92 -23.55 -10.13
N VAL A 16 -14.23 -24.40 -11.13
CA VAL A 16 -13.63 -25.73 -11.25
C VAL A 16 -12.57 -25.72 -12.35
N LEU A 17 -11.33 -26.04 -12.00
CA LEU A 17 -10.18 -25.98 -12.90
C LEU A 17 -9.54 -27.35 -13.12
N PRO A 18 -8.87 -27.58 -14.25
CA PRO A 18 -8.01 -28.75 -14.45
C PRO A 18 -6.77 -28.62 -13.56
N GLU A 19 -6.65 -29.49 -12.54
CA GLU A 19 -5.60 -29.39 -11.52
C GLU A 19 -4.19 -29.50 -12.11
N ASP A 20 -4.02 -30.28 -13.18
CA ASP A 20 -2.73 -30.46 -13.86
C ASP A 20 -2.20 -29.18 -14.53
N HIS A 21 -3.06 -28.19 -14.79
CA HIS A 21 -2.66 -26.89 -15.33
C HIS A 21 -2.37 -25.86 -14.23
N VAL A 22 -2.76 -26.13 -12.98
CA VAL A 22 -2.53 -25.21 -11.86
C VAL A 22 -1.07 -25.30 -11.44
N ALA A 23 -0.27 -24.34 -11.87
CA ALA A 23 1.16 -24.31 -11.58
C ALA A 23 1.44 -24.03 -10.11
N TYR A 24 0.65 -23.14 -9.49
CA TYR A 24 0.73 -22.81 -8.08
C TYR A 24 -0.48 -22.01 -7.61
N GLU A 25 -0.73 -22.07 -6.30
CA GLU A 25 -1.66 -21.21 -5.59
C GLU A 25 -0.87 -20.32 -4.63
N LEU A 26 -0.93 -19.01 -4.87
CA LEU A 26 -0.21 -17.99 -4.14
C LEU A 26 -1.01 -17.59 -2.89
N LYS A 27 -0.69 -18.26 -1.78
CA LYS A 27 -1.11 -17.86 -0.44
C LYS A 27 0.09 -17.22 0.27
N GLY A 28 -0.15 -16.27 1.17
CA GLY A 28 0.92 -15.75 2.05
C GLY A 28 1.64 -16.90 2.77
N THR A 29 2.87 -16.69 3.26
CA THR A 29 3.69 -17.82 3.76
C THR A 29 3.13 -18.49 5.03
N GLY A 30 2.08 -17.92 5.62
CA GLY A 30 1.43 -18.43 6.82
C GLY A 30 2.18 -18.07 8.09
N ALA A 31 2.91 -16.95 8.09
CA ALA A 31 3.53 -16.39 9.28
C ALA A 31 2.50 -16.31 10.42
N ALA A 32 2.86 -16.86 11.58
CA ALA A 32 1.95 -16.90 12.71
C ALA A 32 1.65 -15.47 13.19
N PRO A 33 0.38 -15.10 13.36
CA PRO A 33 0.03 -13.77 13.82
C PRO A 33 0.51 -13.55 15.26
N VAL A 34 0.91 -12.33 15.56
CA VAL A 34 1.23 -11.86 16.91
C VAL A 34 -0.03 -11.97 17.77
N ALA A 35 0.04 -12.76 18.84
CA ALA A 35 -1.12 -13.04 19.70
C ALA A 35 -1.60 -11.80 20.49
N ASP A 36 -0.68 -10.91 20.89
CA ASP A 36 -0.97 -9.72 21.68
C ASP A 36 -0.12 -8.56 21.16
N VAL A 37 -0.70 -7.75 20.28
CA VAL A 37 -0.01 -6.64 19.59
C VAL A 37 0.50 -5.62 20.61
N THR A 38 -0.27 -5.28 21.64
CA THR A 38 0.16 -4.33 22.67
C THR A 38 1.41 -4.82 23.39
N LYS A 39 1.47 -6.09 23.80
CA LYS A 39 2.68 -6.66 24.43
C LYS A 39 3.87 -6.74 23.47
N ALA A 40 3.63 -7.05 22.21
CA ALA A 40 4.69 -7.05 21.20
C ALA A 40 5.29 -5.65 21.02
N VAL A 41 4.44 -4.61 20.96
CA VAL A 41 4.91 -3.22 20.93
C VAL A 41 5.68 -2.88 22.21
N GLN A 42 5.15 -3.18 23.40
CA GLN A 42 5.86 -2.94 24.67
C GLN A 42 7.25 -3.58 24.70
N LYS A 43 7.38 -4.81 24.18
CA LYS A 43 8.67 -5.49 24.05
C LYS A 43 9.59 -4.76 23.07
N ALA A 44 9.06 -4.33 21.92
CA ALA A 44 9.83 -3.63 20.89
C ALA A 44 10.33 -2.26 21.36
N LEU A 45 9.55 -1.53 22.17
CA LEU A 45 9.92 -0.21 22.73
C LEU A 45 11.16 -0.24 23.63
N ARG A 46 11.37 -1.35 24.34
CA ARG A 46 12.46 -1.49 25.32
C ARG A 46 13.80 -1.91 24.70
N ARG A 47 13.77 -2.41 23.47
CA ARG A 47 14.92 -2.92 22.68
C ARG A 47 15.79 -3.94 23.43
N VAL A 48 16.73 -4.55 22.70
CA VAL A 48 17.78 -5.40 23.30
C VAL A 48 18.94 -4.54 23.81
N TYR A 49 19.21 -3.42 23.13
CA TYR A 49 20.23 -2.45 23.51
C TYR A 49 19.56 -1.19 24.09
N PRO A 50 19.82 -0.84 25.36
CA PRO A 50 19.10 0.25 26.04
C PRO A 50 19.16 1.61 25.33
N LYS A 51 20.30 1.98 24.73
CA LYS A 51 20.50 3.26 24.01
C LYS A 51 19.51 3.51 22.85
N ASP A 52 18.89 2.45 22.35
CA ASP A 52 17.95 2.49 21.23
C ASP A 52 16.50 2.40 21.71
N ALA A 53 16.26 2.32 23.03
CA ALA A 53 14.93 2.31 23.62
C ALA A 53 14.29 3.71 23.62
N LEU A 54 12.96 3.76 23.61
CA LEU A 54 12.21 5.02 23.65
C LEU A 54 12.56 5.86 24.91
N SER A 55 12.83 5.20 26.03
CA SER A 55 13.21 5.83 27.31
C SER A 55 14.50 6.65 27.25
N GLU A 56 15.40 6.35 26.31
CA GLU A 56 16.65 7.10 26.12
C GLU A 56 16.50 8.22 25.08
N ARG A 57 15.34 8.33 24.41
CA ARG A 57 15.10 9.27 23.31
C ARG A 57 14.19 10.44 23.71
N VAL A 58 13.44 10.29 24.80
CA VAL A 58 12.46 11.28 25.27
C VAL A 58 12.73 11.64 26.72
N ALA A 59 12.72 12.94 27.03
CA ALA A 59 12.83 13.48 28.38
C ALA A 59 11.45 13.88 28.94
N PRO A 60 11.26 13.89 30.27
CA PRO A 60 9.94 14.09 30.88
C PRO A 60 9.26 15.44 30.56
N TYR A 61 10.02 16.46 30.20
CA TYR A 61 9.54 17.83 29.96
C TYR A 61 9.29 18.15 28.48
N GLU A 62 9.57 17.22 27.57
CA GLU A 62 9.45 17.43 26.13
C GLU A 62 7.99 17.33 25.65
N LYS A 63 7.66 18.08 24.60
CA LYS A 63 6.41 17.96 23.87
C LYS A 63 6.54 16.91 22.77
N VAL A 64 5.68 15.91 22.83
CA VAL A 64 5.74 14.75 21.95
C VAL A 64 4.59 14.79 20.94
N ILE A 65 4.92 14.75 19.66
CA ILE A 65 3.98 14.46 18.59
C ILE A 65 4.03 12.98 18.28
N ILE A 66 2.88 12.31 18.38
CA ILE A 66 2.72 10.94 17.89
C ILE A 66 1.93 10.99 16.60
N VAL A 67 2.59 10.63 15.49
CA VAL A 67 1.98 10.57 14.17
C VAL A 67 1.19 9.27 14.05
N VAL A 68 -0.10 9.37 13.74
CA VAL A 68 -1.00 8.21 13.61
C VAL A 68 -1.57 8.10 12.21
N SER A 69 -1.66 6.87 11.70
CA SER A 69 -2.31 6.61 10.41
C SER A 69 -3.81 6.92 10.46
N ASP A 70 -4.37 7.30 9.31
CA ASP A 70 -5.80 7.58 9.20
C ASP A 70 -6.70 6.32 9.16
N GLY A 71 -8.02 6.52 9.07
CA GLY A 71 -9.02 5.45 9.09
C GLY A 71 -8.99 4.51 7.87
N THR A 72 -8.20 4.80 6.84
CA THR A 72 -8.03 3.91 5.68
C THR A 72 -7.03 2.78 5.94
N ARG A 73 -6.41 2.77 7.12
CA ARG A 73 -5.32 1.87 7.50
C ARG A 73 -5.70 1.02 8.71
N MET A 74 -5.75 -0.30 8.51
CA MET A 74 -5.85 -1.27 9.60
C MET A 74 -4.43 -1.62 10.07
N VAL A 75 -3.86 -0.78 10.96
CA VAL A 75 -2.46 -0.90 11.42
C VAL A 75 -2.34 -1.06 12.94
N TYR A 76 -3.45 -1.35 13.62
CA TYR A 76 -3.50 -1.57 15.08
C TYR A 76 -3.03 -0.34 15.90
N THR A 77 -3.40 0.86 15.43
CA THR A 77 -3.09 2.13 16.08
C THR A 77 -3.48 2.17 17.56
N PRO A 78 -4.68 1.74 18.00
CA PRO A 78 -5.03 1.77 19.43
C PRO A 78 -4.06 0.98 20.30
N GLN A 79 -3.65 -0.21 19.84
CA GLN A 79 -2.70 -1.08 20.55
C GLN A 79 -1.29 -0.48 20.60
N MET A 80 -0.85 0.16 19.52
CA MET A 80 0.42 0.90 19.50
C MET A 80 0.37 2.09 20.48
N LEU A 81 -0.73 2.85 20.49
CA LEU A 81 -0.90 4.00 21.38
C LEU A 81 -0.91 3.58 22.86
N ASP A 82 -1.60 2.49 23.20
CA ASP A 82 -1.61 1.96 24.58
C ASP A 82 -0.19 1.66 25.09
N ALA A 83 0.65 1.06 24.24
CA ALA A 83 2.02 0.73 24.59
C ALA A 83 2.95 1.97 24.60
N VAL A 84 2.90 2.80 23.56
CA VAL A 84 3.76 4.00 23.42
C VAL A 84 3.46 5.01 24.52
N ILE A 85 2.19 5.35 24.72
CA ILE A 85 1.80 6.34 25.72
C ILE A 85 2.05 5.80 27.13
N GLY A 86 1.82 4.51 27.37
CA GLY A 86 2.17 3.88 28.66
C GLY A 86 3.66 3.96 28.99
N GLU A 87 4.53 3.81 28.00
CA GLU A 87 5.97 3.99 28.17
C GLU A 87 6.34 5.47 28.41
N LEU A 88 5.73 6.41 27.66
CA LEU A 88 5.90 7.86 27.87
C LEU A 88 5.47 8.30 29.28
N HIS A 89 4.36 7.77 29.80
CA HIS A 89 3.92 8.00 31.18
C HIS A 89 4.93 7.47 32.20
N THR A 90 5.58 6.34 31.93
CA THR A 90 6.62 5.78 32.80
C THR A 90 7.88 6.65 32.81
N ILE A 91 8.20 7.30 31.68
CA ILE A 91 9.27 8.29 31.56
C ILE A 91 8.90 9.58 32.32
N GLY A 92 7.60 9.88 32.46
CA GLY A 92 7.09 11.04 33.18
C GLY A 92 6.55 12.16 32.27
N VAL A 93 6.33 11.88 30.98
CA VAL A 93 5.67 12.80 30.05
C VAL A 93 4.18 12.84 30.36
N ALA A 94 3.62 14.02 30.61
CA ALA A 94 2.20 14.19 30.92
C ALA A 94 1.32 14.20 29.66
N ASP A 95 0.01 13.94 29.81
CA ASP A 95 -0.95 13.92 28.70
C ASP A 95 -0.98 15.26 27.95
N GLU A 96 -0.85 16.38 28.65
CA GLU A 96 -0.87 17.73 28.07
C GLU A 96 0.32 18.01 27.15
N GLN A 97 1.38 17.20 27.27
CA GLN A 97 2.58 17.27 26.43
C GLN A 97 2.47 16.38 25.19
N ILE A 98 1.47 15.50 25.12
CA ILE A 98 1.29 14.55 24.02
C ILE A 98 0.19 15.05 23.09
N THR A 99 0.51 15.18 21.80
CA THR A 99 -0.47 15.46 20.76
C THR A 99 -0.46 14.35 19.72
N LEU A 100 -1.64 13.81 19.41
CA LEU A 100 -1.82 12.85 18.32
C LEU A 100 -2.05 13.63 17.02
N LEU A 101 -1.17 13.43 16.04
CA LEU A 101 -1.27 14.06 14.72
C LEU A 101 -1.66 13.03 13.67
N VAL A 102 -2.88 13.11 13.16
CA VAL A 102 -3.41 12.15 12.18
C VAL A 102 -2.86 12.49 10.79
N ALA A 103 -2.09 11.57 10.23
CA ALA A 103 -1.45 11.65 8.93
C ALA A 103 -2.44 11.32 7.81
N LEU A 104 -3.17 12.33 7.34
CA LEU A 104 -4.18 12.17 6.28
C LEU A 104 -3.57 12.16 4.87
N GLY A 105 -2.40 12.76 4.66
CA GLY A 105 -1.92 13.09 3.32
C GLY A 105 -2.99 13.85 2.53
N THR A 106 -3.48 13.27 1.43
CA THR A 106 -4.52 13.88 0.59
C THR A 106 -5.96 13.52 0.98
N HIS A 107 -6.14 12.67 2.00
CA HIS A 107 -7.46 12.16 2.37
C HIS A 107 -8.30 13.19 3.12
N ARG A 108 -9.61 12.96 3.15
CA ARG A 108 -10.53 13.80 3.92
C ARG A 108 -10.28 13.67 5.43
N PRO A 109 -10.67 14.69 6.22
CA PRO A 109 -10.76 14.55 7.67
C PRO A 109 -11.67 13.41 8.10
N ALA A 110 -11.25 12.71 9.14
CA ALA A 110 -12.04 11.74 9.89
C ALA A 110 -13.10 12.47 10.73
N THR A 111 -14.27 11.84 10.82
CA THR A 111 -15.33 12.21 11.76
C THR A 111 -14.92 11.88 13.20
N LYS A 112 -15.62 12.45 14.19
CA LYS A 112 -15.34 12.15 15.61
C LYS A 112 -15.44 10.65 15.94
N ARG A 113 -16.39 9.94 15.30
CA ARG A 113 -16.53 8.49 15.46
C ARG A 113 -15.32 7.76 14.89
N GLU A 114 -14.92 8.09 13.66
CA GLU A 114 -13.74 7.50 13.02
C GLU A 114 -12.46 7.79 13.82
N LEU A 115 -12.30 8.98 14.40
CA LEU A 115 -11.17 9.28 15.28
C LEU A 115 -11.13 8.38 16.53
N THR A 116 -12.28 7.99 17.06
CA THR A 116 -12.37 7.05 18.20
C THR A 116 -12.01 5.63 17.75
N GLU A 117 -12.35 5.26 16.52
CA GLU A 117 -11.92 3.97 15.92
C GLU A 117 -10.42 3.95 15.65
N ILE A 118 -9.84 5.06 15.16
CA ILE A 118 -8.41 5.20 14.87
C ILE A 118 -7.56 5.22 16.15
N CYS A 119 -7.87 6.12 17.08
CA CYS A 119 -7.02 6.37 18.24
C CYS A 119 -7.48 5.63 19.52
N GLY A 120 -8.61 4.93 19.48
CA GLY A 120 -9.20 4.27 20.65
C GLY A 120 -9.63 5.27 21.72
N SER A 121 -9.43 4.91 22.99
CA SER A 121 -9.78 5.74 24.15
C SER A 121 -9.01 7.07 24.19
N TRP A 122 -7.81 7.11 23.61
CA TRP A 122 -6.95 8.29 23.57
C TRP A 122 -7.55 9.46 22.79
N ALA A 123 -8.47 9.18 21.84
CA ALA A 123 -9.17 10.21 21.07
C ALA A 123 -9.93 11.23 21.94
N ASN A 124 -10.38 10.81 23.13
CA ASN A 124 -11.15 11.65 24.05
C ASN A 124 -10.31 12.19 25.22
N ARG A 125 -9.06 11.74 25.36
CA ARG A 125 -8.18 12.09 26.48
C ARG A 125 -7.08 13.05 26.06
N LEU A 126 -6.49 12.83 24.88
CA LEU A 126 -5.39 13.65 24.36
C LEU A 126 -5.87 14.67 23.34
N ARG A 127 -5.03 15.67 23.08
CA ARG A 127 -5.21 16.57 21.94
C ARG A 127 -5.00 15.78 20.64
N VAL A 128 -6.03 15.71 19.81
CA VAL A 128 -5.96 15.12 18.46
C VAL A 128 -6.05 16.23 17.42
N VAL A 129 -5.08 16.27 16.51
CA VAL A 129 -5.03 17.21 15.38
C VAL A 129 -5.03 16.40 14.09
N GLN A 130 -5.82 16.83 13.11
CA GLN A 130 -5.86 16.22 11.79
C GLN A 130 -5.08 17.08 10.81
N HIS A 131 -4.11 16.49 10.12
CA HIS A 131 -3.32 17.17 9.10
C HIS A 131 -4.20 17.60 7.91
N ASP A 132 -4.09 18.84 7.44
CA ASP A 132 -4.67 19.27 6.16
C ASP A 132 -3.56 19.72 5.19
N CYS A 133 -3.36 18.95 4.12
CA CYS A 133 -2.33 19.21 3.12
C CYS A 133 -2.59 20.49 2.30
N ARG A 134 -3.79 21.07 2.36
CA ARG A 134 -4.17 22.30 1.63
C ARG A 134 -4.20 23.53 2.53
N ASP A 135 -4.22 23.37 3.84
CA ASP A 135 -4.16 24.48 4.79
C ASP A 135 -2.72 24.97 4.98
N LYS A 136 -2.35 26.00 4.22
CA LYS A 136 -1.01 26.62 4.29
C LYS A 136 -0.65 27.15 5.69
N THR A 137 -1.62 27.42 6.56
CA THR A 137 -1.34 27.90 7.92
C THR A 137 -0.79 26.79 8.82
N GLN A 138 -1.11 25.53 8.51
CA GLN A 138 -0.57 24.35 9.18
C GLN A 138 0.77 23.89 8.62
N LEU A 139 1.26 24.47 7.53
CA LEU A 139 2.46 24.01 6.85
C LEU A 139 3.65 24.93 7.15
N ALA A 140 4.84 24.33 7.18
CA ALA A 140 6.12 24.99 7.27
C ALA A 140 7.03 24.46 6.14
N TYR A 141 7.71 25.36 5.44
CA TYR A 141 8.75 24.99 4.48
C TYR A 141 9.98 24.50 5.24
N VAL A 142 10.47 23.31 4.89
CA VAL A 142 11.61 22.68 5.59
C VAL A 142 12.84 22.50 4.70
N GLY A 143 12.69 22.58 3.38
CA GLY A 143 13.80 22.48 2.44
C GLY A 143 13.35 22.05 1.05
N THR A 144 14.32 21.80 0.17
CA THR A 144 14.08 21.24 -1.16
C THR A 144 14.97 20.02 -1.35
N THR A 145 14.38 18.90 -1.76
CA THR A 145 15.12 17.63 -1.98
C THR A 145 15.98 17.70 -3.25
N PRO A 146 16.92 16.76 -3.46
CA PRO A 146 17.71 16.66 -4.70
C PRO A 146 16.86 16.53 -5.96
N GLU A 147 15.68 15.89 -5.87
CA GLU A 147 14.69 15.78 -6.95
C GLU A 147 13.94 17.11 -7.23
N GLY A 148 14.31 18.20 -6.54
CA GLY A 148 13.69 19.51 -6.70
C GLY A 148 12.30 19.61 -6.08
N ASN A 149 11.97 18.75 -5.12
CA ASN A 149 10.69 18.81 -4.41
C ASN A 149 10.78 19.82 -3.27
N ALA A 150 10.05 20.94 -3.37
CA ALA A 150 9.91 21.89 -2.27
C ALA A 150 9.06 21.26 -1.16
N VAL A 151 9.68 20.93 -0.03
CA VAL A 151 9.06 20.18 1.05
C VAL A 151 8.40 21.11 2.05
N TYR A 152 7.08 20.98 2.17
CA TYR A 152 6.27 21.60 3.20
C TYR A 152 5.67 20.51 4.08
N LEU A 153 5.92 20.57 5.39
CA LEU A 153 5.41 19.60 6.37
C LEU A 153 4.53 20.28 7.42
N ASN A 154 3.73 19.49 8.13
CA ASN A 154 2.90 19.99 9.21
C ASN A 154 3.76 20.64 10.30
N ARG A 155 3.46 21.90 10.60
CA ARG A 155 4.18 22.75 11.54
C ARG A 155 4.27 22.13 12.94
N LEU A 156 3.24 21.40 13.39
CA LEU A 156 3.29 20.76 14.70
C LEU A 156 4.40 19.71 14.80
N ALA A 157 4.66 18.96 13.72
CA ALA A 157 5.76 18.00 13.70
C ALA A 157 7.12 18.71 13.57
N VAL A 158 7.20 19.79 12.78
CA VAL A 158 8.43 20.57 12.59
C VAL A 158 8.86 21.28 13.88
N GLU A 159 7.91 21.75 14.68
CA GLU A 159 8.15 22.53 15.91
C GLU A 159 8.13 21.67 17.19
N ALA A 160 7.95 20.36 17.09
CA ALA A 160 7.93 19.46 18.25
C ALA A 160 9.33 19.26 18.83
N ASP A 161 9.40 19.00 20.14
CA ASP A 161 10.64 18.56 20.76
C ASP A 161 10.95 17.11 20.36
N LYS A 162 9.89 16.28 20.23
CA LYS A 162 9.97 14.87 19.82
C LYS A 162 8.88 14.47 18.85
N VAL A 163 9.26 13.72 17.80
CA VAL A 163 8.32 13.13 16.83
C VAL A 163 8.44 11.60 16.84
N ILE A 164 7.34 10.93 17.17
CA ILE A 164 7.21 9.48 17.13
C ILE A 164 6.30 9.07 15.98
N LEU A 165 6.79 8.27 15.05
CA LEU A 165 6.00 7.73 13.96
C LEU A 165 5.30 6.43 14.36
N THR A 166 4.00 6.30 14.07
CA THR A 166 3.29 5.02 14.12
C THR A 166 2.71 4.64 12.77
N GLY A 167 2.52 3.36 12.50
CA GLY A 167 1.98 2.90 11.22
C GLY A 167 2.12 1.40 11.01
N GLY A 168 1.98 0.97 9.76
CA GLY A 168 2.17 -0.42 9.36
C GLY A 168 2.93 -0.54 8.05
N ILE A 169 3.70 -1.62 7.94
CA ILE A 169 4.51 -2.00 6.79
C ILE A 169 3.72 -3.06 6.00
N SER A 170 3.42 -2.72 4.75
CA SER A 170 2.85 -3.58 3.72
C SER A 170 3.46 -3.19 2.37
N PHE A 171 3.30 -4.03 1.35
CA PHE A 171 3.75 -3.69 0.00
C PHE A 171 3.01 -2.46 -0.54
N HIS A 172 3.73 -1.59 -1.23
CA HIS A 172 3.16 -0.42 -1.91
C HIS A 172 3.60 -0.41 -3.36
N ASP A 173 2.63 -0.33 -4.26
CA ASP A 173 2.74 -0.37 -5.73
C ASP A 173 3.59 0.73 -6.41
N MET A 174 4.21 1.64 -5.65
CA MET A 174 5.02 2.73 -6.20
C MET A 174 6.21 3.04 -5.28
N ALA A 175 5.95 3.13 -3.98
CA ALA A 175 6.95 3.50 -2.98
C ALA A 175 7.73 2.31 -2.41
N GLY A 176 7.62 1.12 -3.01
CA GLY A 176 8.15 -0.14 -2.46
C GLY A 176 7.28 -0.70 -1.32
N PHE A 177 7.23 0.03 -0.20
CA PHE A 177 6.52 -0.36 1.02
C PHE A 177 5.85 0.84 1.71
N SER A 178 4.82 0.60 2.52
CA SER A 178 4.29 1.58 3.48
C SER A 178 5.17 1.72 4.72
N GLY A 179 4.71 2.44 5.75
CA GLY A 179 5.45 2.63 7.00
C GLY A 179 6.64 3.60 6.90
N GLY A 180 7.31 3.82 8.02
CA GLY A 180 8.49 4.69 8.15
C GLY A 180 8.23 6.08 7.56
N ARG A 181 9.10 6.50 6.63
CA ARG A 181 9.03 7.76 5.88
C ARG A 181 7.67 8.15 5.32
N LYS A 182 6.80 7.19 4.98
CA LYS A 182 5.46 7.46 4.44
C LYS A 182 4.53 8.16 5.44
N ALA A 183 4.78 8.01 6.74
CA ALA A 183 4.06 8.75 7.76
C ALA A 183 4.34 10.27 7.70
N VAL A 184 5.48 10.67 7.14
CA VAL A 184 5.88 12.08 6.97
C VAL A 184 5.54 12.57 5.56
N LEU A 185 6.08 11.94 4.51
CA LEU A 185 5.78 12.24 3.11
C LEU A 185 5.14 10.98 2.47
N PRO A 186 3.82 10.96 2.21
CA PRO A 186 2.91 12.10 2.15
C PRO A 186 2.13 12.42 3.42
N GLY A 187 2.23 11.63 4.49
CA GLY A 187 1.30 11.69 5.61
C GLY A 187 1.06 13.07 6.25
N LEU A 188 2.11 13.89 6.34
CA LEU A 188 2.12 15.24 6.93
C LEU A 188 2.51 16.33 5.93
N ALA A 189 2.57 16.02 4.64
CA ALA A 189 3.11 16.91 3.63
C ALA A 189 2.03 17.79 2.97
N GLY A 190 2.44 18.98 2.52
CA GLY A 190 1.60 19.86 1.72
C GLY A 190 1.22 19.23 0.37
N TYR A 191 0.06 19.61 -0.17
CA TYR A 191 -0.49 19.02 -1.37
C TYR A 191 0.49 19.05 -2.57
N ASP A 192 1.13 20.18 -2.80
CA ASP A 192 2.09 20.34 -3.91
C ASP A 192 3.34 19.47 -3.71
N THR A 193 3.85 19.36 -2.47
CA THR A 193 4.93 18.44 -2.10
C THR A 193 4.55 16.99 -2.39
N ILE A 194 3.32 16.59 -2.07
CA ILE A 194 2.80 15.24 -2.34
C ILE A 194 2.73 14.99 -3.84
N MET A 195 2.11 15.89 -4.62
CA MET A 195 1.96 15.71 -6.07
C MET A 195 3.32 15.66 -6.77
N ARG A 196 4.27 16.52 -6.37
CA ARG A 196 5.64 16.52 -6.93
C ARG A 196 6.35 15.20 -6.67
N ASN A 197 6.26 14.66 -5.45
CA ASN A 197 6.83 13.35 -5.10
C ASN A 197 6.20 12.21 -5.92
N HIS A 198 4.87 12.17 -6.04
CA HIS A 198 4.20 11.09 -6.79
C HIS A 198 4.46 11.19 -8.30
N ALA A 199 4.69 12.39 -8.84
CA ALA A 199 5.07 12.57 -10.23
C ALA A 199 6.42 11.93 -10.59
N LEU A 200 7.27 11.61 -9.61
CA LEU A 200 8.50 10.83 -9.81
C LEU A 200 8.24 9.38 -10.25
N ALA A 201 6.98 8.92 -10.17
CA ALA A 201 6.55 7.64 -10.76
C ALA A 201 6.41 7.68 -12.29
N LEU A 202 6.64 8.84 -12.92
CA LEU A 202 6.80 9.00 -14.37
C LEU A 202 8.29 9.22 -14.71
N ASN A 203 8.74 8.73 -15.87
CA ASN A 203 10.07 9.07 -16.37
C ASN A 203 10.12 10.54 -16.79
N ALA A 204 11.34 11.03 -17.05
CA ALA A 204 11.55 12.30 -17.76
C ALA A 204 10.76 12.34 -19.09
N GLU A 205 10.41 13.55 -19.53
CA GLU A 205 9.50 13.78 -20.66
C GLU A 205 10.03 13.23 -21.99
N ASP A 206 11.35 13.25 -22.18
CA ASP A 206 12.04 12.72 -23.35
C ASP A 206 12.00 11.18 -23.45
N ILE A 207 11.90 10.49 -22.30
CA ILE A 207 11.77 9.03 -22.23
C ILE A 207 10.29 8.61 -22.34
N GLY A 208 9.39 9.35 -21.68
CA GLY A 208 7.97 8.98 -21.61
C GLY A 208 7.67 7.81 -20.67
N GLY A 209 6.40 7.58 -20.39
CA GLY A 209 5.89 6.45 -19.61
C GLY A 209 6.18 6.49 -18.11
N ARG A 210 5.78 5.42 -17.41
CA ARG A 210 6.06 5.22 -15.98
C ARG A 210 7.52 4.88 -15.72
N ASN A 211 8.00 5.37 -14.59
CA ASN A 211 9.27 4.94 -14.01
C ASN A 211 9.11 3.54 -13.39
N ARG A 212 9.75 2.54 -14.02
CA ARG A 212 9.67 1.14 -13.59
C ARG A 212 10.43 0.84 -12.29
N CYS A 213 11.22 1.79 -11.78
CA CYS A 213 11.83 1.69 -10.45
C CYS A 213 10.83 2.01 -9.33
N CYS A 214 9.78 2.77 -9.63
CA CYS A 214 8.68 3.06 -8.70
C CYS A 214 7.68 1.89 -8.71
N ASP A 215 8.01 0.81 -7.99
CA ASP A 215 7.16 -0.38 -7.92
C ASP A 215 7.19 -1.04 -6.52
N ALA A 216 6.35 -2.07 -6.35
CA ALA A 216 6.31 -2.85 -5.11
C ALA A 216 7.66 -3.48 -4.77
N ALA A 217 8.01 -3.46 -3.49
CA ALA A 217 9.27 -3.99 -2.94
C ALA A 217 10.58 -3.38 -3.48
N ARG A 218 10.55 -2.29 -4.25
CA ARG A 218 11.75 -1.61 -4.76
C ARG A 218 12.06 -0.35 -3.95
N LEU A 219 13.24 -0.30 -3.34
CA LEU A 219 13.74 0.85 -2.59
C LEU A 219 14.92 1.52 -3.30
N GLU A 220 16.01 0.80 -3.57
CA GLU A 220 17.14 1.38 -4.30
C GLU A 220 16.77 1.78 -5.73
N GLY A 221 17.20 2.98 -6.13
CA GLY A 221 16.92 3.57 -7.43
C GLY A 221 15.46 3.95 -7.63
N ASN A 222 14.63 3.90 -6.59
CA ASN A 222 13.24 4.37 -6.62
C ASN A 222 13.21 5.86 -6.23
N PRO A 223 13.12 6.80 -7.20
CA PRO A 223 13.22 8.23 -6.90
C PRO A 223 12.08 8.72 -6.00
N MET A 224 10.90 8.09 -6.07
CA MET A 224 9.80 8.42 -5.17
C MET A 224 10.15 8.07 -3.71
N HIS A 225 10.79 6.92 -3.48
CA HIS A 225 11.25 6.52 -2.15
C HIS A 225 12.38 7.42 -1.65
N GLU A 226 13.39 7.68 -2.48
CA GLU A 226 14.54 8.50 -2.15
C GLU A 226 14.10 9.93 -1.78
N ASP A 227 13.20 10.53 -2.55
CA ASP A 227 12.59 11.83 -2.23
C ASP A 227 11.78 11.82 -0.92
N MET A 228 11.12 10.70 -0.58
CA MET A 228 10.47 10.54 0.73
C MET A 228 11.47 10.48 1.89
N VAL A 229 12.62 9.84 1.70
CA VAL A 229 13.70 9.75 2.70
C VAL A 229 14.29 11.14 2.93
N GLU A 230 14.66 11.85 1.86
CA GLU A 230 15.16 13.22 1.90
C GLU A 230 14.14 14.17 2.55
N GLY A 231 12.86 14.07 2.18
CA GLY A 231 11.79 14.85 2.79
C GLY A 231 11.60 14.57 4.28
N THR A 232 11.87 13.34 4.73
CA THR A 232 11.76 12.94 6.15
C THR A 232 12.98 13.40 6.95
N LEU A 233 14.17 13.43 6.35
CA LEU A 233 15.41 13.89 7.00
C LEU A 233 15.33 15.35 7.47
N PHE A 234 14.48 16.19 6.87
CA PHE A 234 14.28 17.57 7.32
C PHE A 234 13.70 17.71 8.73
N ILE A 235 13.01 16.68 9.25
CA ILE A 235 12.50 16.67 10.63
C ILE A 235 13.08 15.56 11.50
N GLU A 236 13.82 14.61 10.89
CA GLU A 236 14.52 13.50 11.53
C GLU A 236 13.78 12.89 12.74
N PRO A 237 12.68 12.13 12.51
CA PRO A 237 11.84 11.64 13.61
C PRO A 237 12.62 10.81 14.64
N ASP A 238 12.43 11.10 15.92
CA ASP A 238 13.21 10.52 17.02
C ASP A 238 12.99 9.02 17.22
N PHE A 239 11.79 8.54 16.88
CA PHE A 239 11.41 7.15 17.07
C PHE A 239 10.29 6.73 16.13
N MET A 240 10.22 5.44 15.83
CA MET A 240 9.20 4.86 14.99
C MET A 240 8.73 3.54 15.59
N VAL A 241 7.43 3.25 15.50
CA VAL A 241 6.82 1.96 15.84
C VAL A 241 5.94 1.55 14.67
N ASN A 242 6.27 0.47 13.98
CA ASN A 242 5.46 -0.04 12.89
C ASN A 242 5.10 -1.51 13.11
N THR A 243 3.84 -1.84 12.84
CA THR A 243 3.41 -3.23 12.67
C THR A 243 3.85 -3.74 11.29
N VAL A 244 4.26 -5.00 11.20
CA VAL A 244 4.46 -5.69 9.93
C VAL A 244 3.19 -6.48 9.64
N LEU A 245 2.52 -6.17 8.53
CA LEU A 245 1.21 -6.72 8.21
C LEU A 245 1.34 -7.88 7.24
N GLY A 246 0.77 -9.02 7.62
CA GLY A 246 0.64 -10.20 6.78
C GLY A 246 -0.34 -10.00 5.63
N ALA A 247 -0.34 -10.93 4.66
CA ALA A 247 -1.25 -10.91 3.51
C ALA A 247 -2.75 -10.88 3.90
N ASP A 248 -3.11 -11.48 5.03
CA ASP A 248 -4.46 -11.50 5.59
C ASP A 248 -4.79 -10.26 6.45
N GLY A 249 -3.84 -9.35 6.60
CA GLY A 249 -3.94 -8.14 7.43
C GLY A 249 -3.62 -8.35 8.91
N ALA A 250 -3.25 -9.57 9.33
CA ALA A 250 -2.81 -9.80 10.70
C ALA A 250 -1.42 -9.19 10.94
N VAL A 251 -1.13 -8.79 12.18
CA VAL A 251 0.23 -8.38 12.56
C VAL A 251 1.09 -9.63 12.66
N ILE A 252 2.15 -9.72 11.86
CA ILE A 252 3.10 -10.83 11.90
C ILE A 252 4.36 -10.48 12.70
N ASP A 253 4.69 -9.19 12.81
CA ASP A 253 5.77 -8.69 13.65
C ASP A 253 5.59 -7.21 14.00
N VAL A 254 6.44 -6.67 14.88
CA VAL A 254 6.52 -5.24 15.23
C VAL A 254 7.98 -4.80 15.25
N VAL A 255 8.28 -3.73 14.52
CA VAL A 255 9.59 -3.07 14.55
C VAL A 255 9.47 -1.70 15.19
N ALA A 256 10.42 -1.32 16.05
CA ALA A 256 10.32 -0.07 16.79
C ALA A 256 11.68 0.56 17.11
N GLY A 257 12.07 1.67 16.50
CA GLY A 257 13.41 2.27 16.66
C GLY A 257 13.64 3.44 15.72
N HIS A 258 14.80 3.47 15.06
CA HIS A 258 15.12 4.45 14.05
C HIS A 258 14.18 4.33 12.84
N TRP A 259 13.65 5.45 12.36
CA TRP A 259 12.59 5.50 11.37
C TRP A 259 12.96 4.94 9.98
N LEU A 260 14.26 4.85 9.66
CA LEU A 260 14.78 4.28 8.41
C LEU A 260 15.26 2.84 8.58
N THR A 261 16.37 2.62 9.30
CA THR A 261 17.01 1.30 9.43
C THR A 261 16.11 0.23 10.04
N ASP A 262 15.39 0.52 11.11
CA ASP A 262 14.49 -0.47 11.73
C ASP A 262 13.20 -0.67 10.91
N TRP A 263 12.81 0.34 10.15
CA TRP A 263 11.75 0.20 9.16
C TRP A 263 12.20 -0.70 7.98
N GLN A 264 13.44 -0.58 7.51
CA GLN A 264 14.02 -1.48 6.50
C GLN A 264 14.06 -2.92 6.99
N ASP A 265 14.39 -3.16 8.27
CA ASP A 265 14.28 -4.50 8.88
C ASP A 265 12.85 -5.05 8.81
N GLY A 266 11.85 -4.21 9.10
CA GLY A 266 10.44 -4.57 8.94
C GLY A 266 10.06 -4.90 7.48
N CYS A 267 10.62 -4.18 6.51
CA CYS A 267 10.44 -4.48 5.08
C CYS A 267 11.08 -5.82 4.69
N ARG A 268 12.28 -6.13 5.20
CA ARG A 268 12.95 -7.43 4.99
C ARG A 268 12.15 -8.57 5.61
N LEU A 269 11.59 -8.37 6.81
CA LEU A 269 10.68 -9.33 7.46
C LEU A 269 9.42 -9.56 6.62
N LEU A 270 8.78 -8.49 6.13
CA LEU A 270 7.62 -8.62 5.25
C LEU A 270 7.96 -9.36 3.95
N LEU A 271 9.10 -9.06 3.34
CA LEU A 271 9.54 -9.80 2.15
C LEU A 271 9.72 -11.28 2.44
N ALA A 272 10.43 -11.62 3.51
CA ALA A 272 10.63 -13.02 3.89
C ALA A 272 9.29 -13.73 4.17
N ALA A 273 8.31 -13.00 4.71
CA ALA A 273 7.01 -13.55 5.09
C ALA A 273 5.94 -13.53 3.99
N ASP A 274 5.94 -12.60 3.03
CA ASP A 274 4.82 -12.44 2.09
C ASP A 274 5.24 -12.07 0.66
N SER A 275 6.54 -12.06 0.37
CA SER A 275 6.96 -12.34 -1.01
C SER A 275 6.76 -13.83 -1.26
N VAL A 276 5.89 -14.14 -2.21
CA VAL A 276 5.61 -15.53 -2.54
C VAL A 276 6.40 -15.89 -3.78
N ALA A 277 7.43 -16.69 -3.56
CA ALA A 277 8.25 -17.26 -4.61
C ALA A 277 7.39 -18.04 -5.62
N ILE A 278 7.31 -17.55 -6.85
CA ILE A 278 6.68 -18.25 -7.97
C ILE A 278 7.74 -18.99 -8.80
N PRO A 279 7.47 -20.24 -9.22
CA PRO A 279 8.40 -21.00 -10.05
C PRO A 279 8.49 -20.45 -11.48
N GLN A 280 7.43 -19.81 -11.95
CA GLN A 280 7.31 -19.23 -13.29
C GLN A 280 6.12 -18.27 -13.34
N LYS A 281 6.03 -17.44 -14.38
CA LYS A 281 4.78 -16.74 -14.71
C LYS A 281 3.81 -17.69 -15.40
N ALA A 282 2.51 -17.48 -15.20
CA ALA A 282 1.44 -18.28 -15.77
C ALA A 282 0.82 -17.66 -17.04
N ASP A 283 0.21 -18.49 -17.87
CA ASP A 283 -0.54 -18.06 -19.07
C ASP A 283 -1.89 -17.43 -18.70
N VAL A 284 -2.51 -17.97 -17.63
CA VAL A 284 -3.72 -17.40 -17.01
C VAL A 284 -3.45 -17.14 -15.53
N THR A 285 -3.77 -15.95 -15.05
CA THR A 285 -3.79 -15.67 -13.60
C THR A 285 -5.21 -15.37 -13.16
N ILE A 286 -5.70 -16.14 -12.18
CA ILE A 286 -6.98 -15.88 -11.50
C ILE A 286 -6.67 -15.23 -10.15
N ALA A 287 -7.08 -13.99 -9.97
CA ALA A 287 -6.73 -13.17 -8.82
C ALA A 287 -7.97 -12.56 -8.18
N SER A 288 -8.03 -12.51 -6.85
CA SER A 288 -9.04 -11.75 -6.13
C SER A 288 -8.41 -10.56 -5.42
N ALA A 289 -9.13 -9.44 -5.38
CA ALA A 289 -8.75 -8.29 -4.57
C ALA A 289 -8.80 -8.57 -3.04
N GLY A 290 -9.28 -9.74 -2.62
CA GLY A 290 -9.28 -10.20 -1.24
C GLY A 290 -10.62 -9.98 -0.51
N GLY A 291 -11.67 -9.56 -1.21
CA GLY A 291 -12.98 -9.28 -0.64
C GLY A 291 -13.04 -7.99 0.18
N TYR A 292 -14.16 -7.74 0.84
CA TYR A 292 -14.42 -6.51 1.58
C TYR A 292 -13.48 -6.42 2.81
N PRO A 293 -12.86 -5.24 3.08
CA PRO A 293 -13.04 -3.96 2.40
C PRO A 293 -12.04 -3.67 1.27
N LYS A 294 -11.21 -4.65 0.87
CA LYS A 294 -10.16 -4.44 -0.15
C LYS A 294 -10.73 -4.23 -1.55
N ASP A 295 -11.93 -4.75 -1.82
CA ASP A 295 -12.66 -4.56 -3.07
C ASP A 295 -13.87 -3.63 -2.94
N ILE A 296 -13.85 -2.68 -1.99
CA ILE A 296 -14.95 -1.72 -1.78
C ILE A 296 -15.23 -0.84 -3.01
N ASN A 297 -14.20 -0.50 -3.77
CA ASN A 297 -14.29 0.24 -5.02
C ASN A 297 -13.17 -0.17 -5.99
N PHE A 298 -13.30 0.23 -7.24
CA PHE A 298 -12.33 -0.17 -8.27
C PHE A 298 -10.94 0.39 -8.00
N TYR A 299 -10.83 1.62 -7.46
CA TYR A 299 -9.53 2.22 -7.11
C TYR A 299 -8.71 1.35 -6.15
N GLN A 300 -9.31 0.85 -5.06
CA GLN A 300 -8.62 -0.04 -4.14
C GLN A 300 -8.36 -1.41 -4.76
N ALA A 301 -9.32 -1.93 -5.52
CA ALA A 301 -9.23 -3.25 -6.16
C ALA A 301 -8.13 -3.32 -7.23
N THR A 302 -7.69 -2.19 -7.83
CA THR A 302 -6.59 -2.17 -8.82
C THR A 302 -5.27 -2.73 -8.30
N LYS A 303 -5.06 -2.77 -6.99
CA LYS A 303 -3.90 -3.45 -6.39
C LYS A 303 -3.82 -4.93 -6.81
N ALA A 304 -4.96 -5.57 -7.06
CA ALA A 304 -5.00 -6.92 -7.62
C ALA A 304 -4.36 -6.96 -9.02
N HIS A 305 -4.66 -6.01 -9.91
CA HIS A 305 -3.99 -5.89 -11.22
C HIS A 305 -2.48 -5.71 -11.05
N MET A 306 -2.11 -4.78 -10.19
CA MET A 306 -0.71 -4.37 -9.96
C MET A 306 0.15 -5.51 -9.42
N ASN A 307 -0.42 -6.43 -8.65
CA ASN A 307 0.31 -7.61 -8.16
C ASN A 307 0.20 -8.80 -9.12
N ALA A 308 -0.98 -9.05 -9.69
CA ALA A 308 -1.20 -10.20 -10.57
C ALA A 308 -0.45 -10.10 -11.91
N VAL A 309 -0.07 -8.90 -12.37
CA VAL A 309 0.81 -8.71 -13.53
C VAL A 309 2.20 -9.35 -13.33
N PHE A 310 2.68 -9.47 -12.08
CA PHE A 310 3.95 -10.15 -11.79
C PHE A 310 3.85 -11.67 -11.91
N ALA A 311 2.66 -12.24 -11.70
CA ALA A 311 2.38 -13.66 -11.90
C ALA A 311 1.98 -14.01 -13.34
N THR A 312 1.59 -13.04 -14.16
CA THR A 312 1.07 -13.28 -15.53
C THR A 312 2.16 -13.07 -16.58
N LYS A 313 2.26 -13.98 -17.55
CA LYS A 313 3.15 -13.83 -18.72
C LYS A 313 2.73 -12.58 -19.53
N PRO A 314 3.68 -11.88 -20.19
CA PRO A 314 3.33 -10.83 -21.14
C PRO A 314 2.34 -11.34 -22.20
N GLY A 315 1.27 -10.59 -22.47
CA GLY A 315 0.20 -11.04 -23.37
C GLY A 315 -0.62 -12.23 -22.84
N GLY A 316 -0.56 -12.54 -21.54
CA GLY A 316 -1.40 -13.57 -20.92
C GLY A 316 -2.84 -13.11 -20.67
N ILE A 317 -3.61 -13.95 -19.98
CA ILE A 317 -5.00 -13.66 -19.59
C ILE A 317 -5.06 -13.42 -18.08
N MET A 318 -5.75 -12.37 -17.66
CA MET A 318 -6.05 -12.12 -16.25
C MET A 318 -7.55 -12.28 -16.00
N ILE A 319 -7.92 -12.98 -14.93
CA ILE A 319 -9.29 -13.06 -14.43
C ILE A 319 -9.29 -12.49 -13.01
N LEU A 320 -9.99 -11.37 -12.82
CA LEU A 320 -9.96 -10.61 -11.58
C LEU A 320 -11.31 -10.62 -10.89
N VAL A 321 -11.32 -10.99 -9.60
CA VAL A 321 -12.52 -11.11 -8.78
C VAL A 321 -12.60 -9.91 -7.83
N MET A 322 -13.61 -9.05 -8.02
CA MET A 322 -13.80 -7.83 -7.22
C MET A 322 -15.25 -7.33 -7.24
N GLU A 323 -15.88 -7.18 -6.08
CA GLU A 323 -17.28 -6.74 -5.99
C GLU A 323 -17.46 -5.28 -6.38
N CYS A 324 -16.58 -4.40 -5.91
CA CYS A 324 -16.59 -2.95 -6.18
C CYS A 324 -17.98 -2.32 -6.00
N PRO A 325 -18.64 -2.45 -4.83
CA PRO A 325 -19.97 -1.89 -4.62
C PRO A 325 -20.03 -0.38 -4.82
N ASP A 326 -18.93 0.35 -4.55
CA ASP A 326 -18.79 1.80 -4.72
C ASP A 326 -17.97 2.16 -5.98
N ILE A 327 -18.35 1.61 -7.13
CA ILE A 327 -17.58 1.64 -8.39
C ILE A 327 -17.08 3.02 -8.85
N SER A 328 -17.81 4.09 -8.52
CA SER A 328 -17.49 5.46 -8.97
C SER A 328 -16.52 6.20 -8.05
N GLU A 329 -16.10 5.61 -6.93
CA GLU A 329 -15.26 6.26 -5.93
C GLU A 329 -13.78 5.85 -6.06
N PRO A 330 -12.84 6.80 -5.98
CA PRO A 330 -13.08 8.24 -5.99
C PRO A 330 -13.39 8.75 -7.42
N PRO A 331 -14.20 9.83 -7.58
CA PRO A 331 -14.68 10.25 -8.89
C PRO A 331 -13.59 10.62 -9.90
N GLU A 332 -12.45 11.15 -9.44
CA GLU A 332 -11.30 11.46 -10.29
C GLU A 332 -10.71 10.22 -10.96
N PHE A 333 -10.66 9.09 -10.24
CA PHE A 333 -10.16 7.82 -10.78
C PHE A 333 -11.14 7.23 -11.78
N ALA A 334 -12.44 7.20 -11.45
CA ALA A 334 -13.46 6.68 -12.36
C ALA A 334 -13.52 7.47 -13.68
N LYS A 335 -13.37 8.80 -13.63
CA LYS A 335 -13.34 9.67 -14.82
C LYS A 335 -12.12 9.45 -15.71
N ALA A 336 -11.00 8.97 -15.17
CA ALA A 336 -9.77 8.78 -15.92
C ALA A 336 -9.90 7.70 -17.01
N PHE A 337 -10.70 6.65 -16.80
CA PHE A 337 -10.93 5.59 -17.79
C PHE A 337 -11.82 5.99 -18.98
N GLY A 338 -12.42 7.18 -18.96
CA GLY A 338 -13.10 7.73 -20.14
C GLY A 338 -12.14 8.05 -21.29
N ARG A 339 -10.83 8.07 -21.05
CA ARG A 339 -9.78 8.40 -22.01
C ARG A 339 -9.03 7.13 -22.39
N ARG A 340 -9.29 6.59 -23.59
CA ARG A 340 -8.70 5.31 -24.04
C ARG A 340 -7.28 5.44 -24.61
N ASP A 341 -6.77 6.64 -24.78
CA ASP A 341 -5.43 6.87 -25.30
C ASP A 341 -4.45 7.06 -24.13
N THR A 342 -3.62 6.06 -23.87
CA THR A 342 -2.59 6.09 -22.82
C THR A 342 -1.59 7.22 -23.03
N SER A 343 -1.27 7.59 -24.28
CA SER A 343 -0.38 8.73 -24.57
C SER A 343 -1.02 10.06 -24.14
N ALA A 344 -2.33 10.24 -24.39
CA ALA A 344 -3.05 11.43 -23.98
C ALA A 344 -3.23 11.49 -22.45
N ALA A 345 -3.46 10.33 -21.81
CA ALA A 345 -3.53 10.23 -20.35
C ALA A 345 -2.18 10.59 -19.69
N GLU A 346 -1.06 10.13 -20.26
CA GLU A 346 0.27 10.49 -19.79
C GLU A 346 0.54 12.00 -19.95
N GLN A 347 0.21 12.59 -21.10
CA GLN A 347 0.40 14.02 -21.32
C GLN A 347 -0.38 14.88 -20.31
N ASP A 348 -1.62 14.49 -20.00
CA ASP A 348 -2.42 15.17 -18.97
C ASP A 348 -1.81 15.01 -17.58
N LEU A 349 -1.31 13.81 -17.24
CA LEU A 349 -0.61 13.56 -15.97
C LEU A 349 0.64 14.41 -15.81
N ARG A 350 1.40 14.64 -16.89
CA ARG A 350 2.59 15.49 -16.87
C ARG A 350 2.24 16.96 -16.60
N GLN A 351 1.07 17.42 -17.04
CA GLN A 351 0.61 18.79 -16.81
C GLN A 351 -0.10 18.96 -15.46
N HIS A 352 -0.89 17.96 -15.05
CA HIS A 352 -1.78 18.02 -13.89
C HIS A 352 -1.78 16.67 -13.15
N PHE A 353 -0.64 16.35 -12.53
CA PHE A 353 -0.51 15.09 -11.81
C PHE A 353 -1.54 14.97 -10.70
N THR A 354 -2.25 13.84 -10.67
CA THR A 354 -3.03 13.41 -9.51
C THR A 354 -2.81 11.92 -9.28
N ILE A 355 -2.83 11.49 -8.02
CA ILE A 355 -2.64 10.09 -7.65
C ILE A 355 -3.71 9.20 -8.32
N GLY A 356 -4.97 9.65 -8.32
CA GLY A 356 -6.08 8.93 -8.96
C GLY A 356 -5.87 8.74 -10.46
N ALA A 357 -5.48 9.79 -11.19
CA ALA A 357 -5.21 9.68 -12.61
C ALA A 357 -4.01 8.77 -12.91
N PHE A 358 -2.96 8.80 -12.07
CA PHE A 358 -1.79 7.93 -12.25
C PHE A 358 -2.14 6.47 -12.00
N SER A 359 -2.91 6.16 -10.95
CA SER A 359 -3.38 4.80 -10.70
C SER A 359 -4.22 4.27 -11.85
N ALA A 360 -5.07 5.11 -12.45
CA ALA A 360 -5.85 4.72 -13.64
C ALA A 360 -4.94 4.47 -14.86
N TYR A 361 -3.98 5.34 -15.11
CA TYR A 361 -2.98 5.18 -16.18
C TYR A 361 -2.17 3.89 -16.02
N LYS A 362 -1.61 3.61 -14.83
CA LYS A 362 -0.91 2.35 -14.53
C LYS A 362 -1.81 1.14 -14.76
N THR A 363 -3.07 1.22 -14.35
CA THR A 363 -4.05 0.13 -14.53
C THR A 363 -4.32 -0.11 -16.00
N GLN A 364 -4.49 0.95 -16.79
CA GLN A 364 -4.71 0.87 -18.24
C GLN A 364 -3.51 0.23 -18.96
N GLU A 365 -2.27 0.63 -18.65
CA GLU A 365 -1.08 -0.01 -19.21
C GLU A 365 -1.02 -1.51 -18.90
N ILE A 366 -1.41 -1.93 -17.69
CA ILE A 366 -1.48 -3.36 -17.34
C ILE A 366 -2.52 -4.05 -18.21
N ILE A 367 -3.72 -3.47 -18.35
CA ILE A 367 -4.81 -4.03 -19.16
C ILE A 367 -4.37 -4.17 -20.63
N GLU A 368 -3.74 -3.15 -21.20
CA GLU A 368 -3.25 -3.14 -22.59
C GLU A 368 -2.10 -4.13 -22.82
N SER A 369 -1.35 -4.51 -21.78
CA SER A 369 -0.28 -5.50 -21.86
C SER A 369 -0.76 -6.96 -21.86
N MET A 370 -2.07 -7.19 -21.68
CA MET A 370 -2.69 -8.51 -21.60
C MET A 370 -3.47 -8.85 -22.87
N ARG A 371 -3.61 -10.14 -23.18
CA ARG A 371 -4.49 -10.62 -24.25
C ARG A 371 -5.96 -10.38 -23.94
N ALA A 372 -6.34 -10.58 -22.67
CA ALA A 372 -7.66 -10.29 -22.14
C ALA A 372 -7.60 -10.10 -20.62
N VAL A 373 -8.42 -9.18 -20.11
CA VAL A 373 -8.65 -9.00 -18.67
C VAL A 373 -10.14 -9.13 -18.39
N PHE A 374 -10.53 -10.24 -17.75
CA PHE A 374 -11.89 -10.48 -17.29
C PHE A 374 -12.07 -9.95 -15.87
N VAL A 375 -13.21 -9.32 -15.60
CA VAL A 375 -13.54 -8.84 -14.24
C VAL A 375 -14.86 -9.43 -13.79
N VAL A 376 -14.83 -10.22 -12.73
CA VAL A 376 -16.02 -10.75 -12.07
C VAL A 376 -16.54 -9.69 -11.10
N THR A 377 -17.69 -9.11 -11.40
CA THR A 377 -18.32 -8.01 -10.63
C THR A 377 -19.83 -7.93 -10.88
N GLU A 378 -20.55 -7.05 -10.17
CA GLU A 378 -21.98 -6.84 -10.38
C GLU A 378 -22.29 -6.15 -11.72
N ARG A 379 -23.44 -6.47 -12.35
CA ARG A 379 -23.87 -5.86 -13.62
C ARG A 379 -23.85 -4.34 -13.64
N LYS A 380 -24.15 -3.69 -12.50
CA LYS A 380 -24.15 -2.23 -12.38
C LYS A 380 -22.77 -1.60 -12.66
N ASN A 381 -21.69 -2.38 -12.55
CA ASN A 381 -20.31 -1.93 -12.74
C ASN A 381 -19.81 -2.11 -14.17
N PHE A 382 -20.57 -2.78 -15.05
CA PHE A 382 -20.10 -3.22 -16.36
C PHE A 382 -19.66 -2.07 -17.26
N ASP A 383 -20.37 -0.94 -17.22
CA ASP A 383 -20.06 0.18 -18.11
C ASP A 383 -18.70 0.80 -17.79
N ILE A 384 -18.36 0.98 -16.51
CA ILE A 384 -17.05 1.49 -16.08
C ILE A 384 -15.95 0.48 -16.42
N MET A 385 -16.17 -0.81 -16.18
CA MET A 385 -15.19 -1.84 -16.53
C MET A 385 -14.91 -1.89 -18.04
N LYS A 386 -15.94 -1.80 -18.88
CA LYS A 386 -15.78 -1.71 -20.34
C LYS A 386 -15.06 -0.43 -20.79
N GLN A 387 -15.28 0.69 -20.10
CA GLN A 387 -14.56 1.93 -20.39
C GLN A 387 -13.05 1.77 -20.15
N SER A 388 -12.66 1.04 -19.09
CA SER A 388 -11.26 0.71 -18.79
C SER A 388 -10.62 -0.31 -19.74
N GLY A 389 -11.35 -0.86 -20.71
CA GLY A 389 -10.85 -1.89 -21.65
C GLY A 389 -10.96 -3.33 -21.15
N GLN A 390 -11.60 -3.56 -20.01
CA GLN A 390 -11.78 -4.88 -19.43
C GLN A 390 -13.10 -5.53 -19.88
N ILE A 391 -13.21 -6.84 -19.68
CA ILE A 391 -14.37 -7.66 -20.04
C ILE A 391 -15.12 -8.07 -18.76
N PRO A 392 -16.16 -7.33 -18.34
CA PRO A 392 -16.88 -7.67 -17.12
C PRO A 392 -17.83 -8.84 -17.34
N VAL A 393 -17.91 -9.73 -16.34
CA VAL A 393 -18.80 -10.90 -16.28
C VAL A 393 -19.39 -11.03 -14.86
N GLU A 394 -20.48 -11.80 -14.71
CA GLU A 394 -21.16 -11.93 -13.40
C GLU A 394 -20.60 -13.05 -12.52
N SER A 395 -19.90 -14.01 -13.12
CA SER A 395 -19.39 -15.17 -12.39
C SER A 395 -17.98 -15.55 -12.82
N LEU A 396 -17.24 -16.14 -11.87
CA LEU A 396 -15.90 -16.65 -12.14
C LEU A 396 -15.91 -17.83 -13.13
N GLU A 397 -16.97 -18.62 -13.14
CA GLU A 397 -17.17 -19.70 -14.11
C GLU A 397 -17.30 -19.15 -15.54
N GLU A 398 -18.08 -18.09 -15.74
CA GLU A 398 -18.21 -17.40 -17.03
C GLU A 398 -16.87 -16.83 -17.52
N ALA A 399 -16.11 -16.17 -16.63
CA ALA A 399 -14.78 -15.68 -16.96
C ALA A 399 -13.85 -16.82 -17.40
N TRP A 400 -13.87 -17.95 -16.69
CA TRP A 400 -13.03 -19.09 -16.99
C TRP A 400 -13.39 -19.74 -18.34
N GLN A 401 -14.68 -19.89 -18.63
CA GLN A 401 -15.14 -20.40 -19.92
C GLN A 401 -14.68 -19.52 -21.08
N ALA A 402 -14.78 -18.19 -20.93
CA ALA A 402 -14.31 -17.24 -21.93
C ALA A 402 -12.78 -17.26 -22.10
N ALA A 403 -12.02 -17.34 -21.01
CA ALA A 403 -10.57 -17.48 -21.07
C ALA A 403 -10.14 -18.79 -21.75
N ASN A 404 -10.82 -19.90 -21.46
CA ASN A 404 -10.55 -21.19 -22.09
C ASN A 404 -10.87 -21.17 -23.60
N ALA A 405 -11.91 -20.43 -24.03
CA ALA A 405 -12.19 -20.23 -25.44
C ALA A 405 -11.06 -19.47 -26.16
N ILE A 406 -10.47 -18.45 -25.52
CA ILE A 406 -9.31 -17.73 -26.07
C ILE A 406 -8.09 -18.65 -26.16
N LEU A 407 -7.81 -19.45 -25.12
CA LEU A 407 -6.72 -20.43 -25.15
C LEU A 407 -6.88 -21.44 -26.30
N ALA A 408 -8.11 -21.90 -26.53
CA ALA A 408 -8.42 -22.81 -27.63
C ALA A 408 -8.28 -22.13 -29.01
N GLU A 409 -8.71 -20.88 -29.16
CA GLU A 409 -8.49 -20.07 -30.37
C GLU A 409 -7.00 -19.89 -30.68
N ASP A 410 -6.21 -19.62 -29.65
CA ASP A 410 -4.76 -19.46 -29.74
C ASP A 410 -4.03 -20.82 -29.91
N GLY A 411 -4.76 -21.95 -29.96
CA GLY A 411 -4.21 -23.30 -30.14
C GLY A 411 -3.35 -23.78 -28.96
N LYS A 412 -3.59 -23.24 -27.77
CA LYS A 412 -2.74 -23.41 -26.60
C LYS A 412 -3.29 -24.51 -25.69
N GLU A 413 -2.83 -25.74 -25.92
CA GLU A 413 -3.22 -26.90 -25.11
C GLU A 413 -2.37 -27.06 -23.85
N ASP A 414 -1.08 -26.70 -23.89
CA ASP A 414 -0.17 -26.73 -22.73
C ASP A 414 -0.04 -25.31 -22.14
N TYR A 415 -0.92 -24.98 -21.20
CA TYR A 415 -0.97 -23.69 -20.53
C TYR A 415 -0.96 -23.84 -19.02
N THR A 416 -0.51 -22.78 -18.35
CA THR A 416 -0.35 -22.75 -16.89
C THR A 416 -1.29 -21.74 -16.25
N ILE A 417 -1.82 -22.08 -15.08
CA ILE A 417 -2.71 -21.25 -14.27
C ILE A 417 -2.01 -20.88 -12.96
N ALA A 418 -1.98 -19.59 -12.63
CA ALA A 418 -1.65 -19.08 -11.31
C ALA A 418 -2.92 -18.66 -10.56
N LEU A 419 -3.03 -19.04 -9.29
CA LEU A 419 -4.16 -18.65 -8.44
C LEU A 419 -3.68 -17.68 -7.36
N MET A 420 -4.34 -16.53 -7.20
CA MET A 420 -3.99 -15.50 -6.21
C MET A 420 -5.24 -15.04 -5.43
N PRO A 421 -5.68 -15.78 -4.39
CA PRO A 421 -6.90 -15.46 -3.65
C PRO A 421 -6.86 -14.12 -2.88
N TYR A 422 -5.67 -13.59 -2.60
CA TYR A 422 -5.47 -12.32 -1.88
C TYR A 422 -4.47 -11.44 -2.64
N ALA A 423 -4.71 -11.23 -3.93
CA ALA A 423 -3.80 -10.57 -4.84
C ALA A 423 -3.44 -9.14 -4.40
N ALA A 424 -4.38 -8.40 -3.80
CA ALA A 424 -4.11 -7.03 -3.33
C ALA A 424 -3.10 -6.96 -2.16
N SER A 425 -2.78 -8.09 -1.51
CA SER A 425 -1.90 -8.16 -0.35
C SER A 425 -0.69 -9.08 -0.55
N THR A 426 -0.63 -9.85 -1.63
CA THR A 426 0.45 -10.80 -1.89
C THR A 426 1.27 -10.35 -3.10
N LEU A 427 2.60 -10.43 -3.00
CA LEU A 427 3.51 -10.03 -4.07
C LEU A 427 4.18 -11.27 -4.68
N PRO A 428 3.86 -11.64 -5.94
CA PRO A 428 4.56 -12.71 -6.64
C PRO A 428 6.00 -12.31 -6.94
N VAL A 429 6.96 -13.15 -6.56
CA VAL A 429 8.39 -12.94 -6.83
C VAL A 429 8.92 -14.12 -7.60
N ILE A 430 9.43 -13.90 -8.81
CA ILE A 430 10.08 -14.97 -9.58
C ILE A 430 11.35 -15.38 -8.83
N LYS A 431 11.45 -16.66 -8.46
CA LYS A 431 12.72 -17.23 -7.98
C LYS A 431 13.74 -17.14 -9.11
N LYS A 432 14.60 -16.12 -9.09
CA LYS A 432 15.90 -16.23 -9.74
C LYS A 432 16.75 -17.20 -8.92
N THR A 433 17.60 -17.96 -9.58
CA THR A 433 18.53 -18.89 -8.92
C THR A 433 19.28 -18.20 -7.79
N ARG A 434 19.68 -18.98 -6.78
CA ARG A 434 20.18 -18.56 -5.44
C ARG A 434 21.37 -17.58 -5.42
N GLU A 435 21.85 -17.14 -6.57
CA GLU A 435 22.97 -16.22 -6.80
C GLU A 435 22.53 -14.82 -7.30
N GLU A 436 21.24 -14.60 -7.61
CA GLU A 436 20.73 -13.30 -8.13
C GLU A 436 19.50 -12.77 -7.37
N ILE A 437 19.26 -13.22 -6.14
CA ILE A 437 18.27 -12.56 -5.26
C ILE A 437 18.97 -11.39 -4.56
N GLU A 438 19.41 -10.42 -5.34
CA GLU A 438 19.66 -9.05 -4.86
C GLU A 438 18.33 -8.32 -5.05
N TYR A 439 17.54 -8.25 -3.98
CA TYR A 439 16.68 -7.09 -3.80
C TYR A 439 17.49 -6.11 -2.99
N ASP A 440 17.81 -5.00 -3.65
CA ASP A 440 18.57 -3.89 -3.10
C ASP A 440 17.81 -3.23 -1.93
N ILE A 441 18.05 -3.78 -0.75
CA ILE A 441 17.71 -3.23 0.56
C ILE A 441 19.01 -3.20 1.36
N GLU A 442 20.11 -2.75 0.78
CA GLU A 442 21.29 -2.39 1.58
C GLU A 442 21.02 -1.13 2.41
#